data_AF-A0A1Y1W8Z5-F1
#
_entry.id   AF-A0A1Y1W8Z5-F1
#
_cell.length_a   1.000
_cell.length_b   1.000
_cell.length_c   1.000
_cell.angle_alpha   90.00
_cell.angle_beta   90.00
_cell.angle_gamma   90.00
#
_symmetry.space_group_name_H-M   'P 1'
#
loop_
_entity.id
_entity.type
_entity.pdbx_description
1 polymer ?
#
loop_
_entity_poly.entity_id
_entity_poly.type
_entity_poly.pdbx_seq_one_letter_code
_entity_poly.pdbx_strand_id
1 'polypeptide(L)'
;MPVQLPSLDLSPRMICVSPRCDGTRKADPQTPVKLETGLATPPESPIATRIPSSLVRTASLPGGVHASKGASRARGGRTGVPAPVPWERFKQLVDAKNLEPLGRSYECQARYEKHMARMRCEYGSVANFLIKHALADFIATTMAPGFAKSAPIDTSDFLFRVNDFPYYLADGVEHWVMWCRKRLTPGFDAPEAAVQAIQLRFGQDVEWRYFVNPVAKQSVPQLSHAHVFVKTL
;
A
#
# COMPACT_ATOMS: atom_id res chain seq x y z
N MET A 1 -1.48 -29.47 -52.00
CA MET A 1 -0.96 -30.37 -50.95
C MET A 1 -1.24 -29.72 -49.60
N PRO A 2 -2.26 -30.15 -48.84
CA PRO A 2 -2.49 -29.61 -47.50
C PRO A 2 -1.52 -30.28 -46.51
N VAL A 3 -0.75 -29.47 -45.78
CA VAL A 3 0.13 -29.94 -44.70
C VAL A 3 -0.70 -29.97 -43.42
N GLN A 4 -0.80 -31.16 -42.84
CA GLN A 4 -1.56 -31.47 -41.63
C GLN A 4 -0.69 -31.15 -40.41
N LEU A 5 -1.15 -30.25 -39.54
CA LEU A 5 -0.49 -29.94 -38.26
C LEU A 5 -0.91 -30.95 -37.19
N PRO A 6 0.01 -31.46 -36.34
CA PRO A 6 -0.35 -32.38 -35.28
C PRO A 6 -0.96 -31.66 -34.07
N SER A 7 -2.05 -32.25 -33.57
CA SER A 7 -2.74 -31.93 -32.33
C SER A 7 -1.86 -32.20 -31.11
N LEU A 8 -1.62 -31.19 -30.28
CA LEU A 8 -1.00 -31.34 -28.97
C LEU A 8 -2.08 -31.53 -27.90
N ASP A 9 -2.09 -32.73 -27.32
CA ASP A 9 -2.86 -33.16 -26.16
C ASP A 9 -2.34 -32.46 -24.89
N LEU A 10 -3.18 -31.62 -24.28
CA LEU A 10 -2.94 -30.99 -22.98
C LEU A 10 -3.68 -31.77 -21.90
N SER A 11 -3.08 -32.87 -21.46
CA SER A 11 -3.50 -33.59 -20.26
C SER A 11 -2.60 -33.20 -19.07
N PRO A 12 -3.12 -32.59 -17.98
CA PRO A 12 -2.33 -32.28 -16.80
C PRO A 12 -2.04 -33.54 -15.97
N ARG A 13 -0.76 -33.92 -15.86
CA ARG A 13 -0.29 -34.94 -14.90
C ARG A 13 -0.28 -34.34 -13.49
N MET A 14 -1.31 -34.65 -12.71
CA MET A 14 -1.32 -34.50 -11.25
C MET A 14 -0.29 -35.46 -10.62
N ILE A 15 0.69 -34.92 -9.91
CA ILE A 15 1.49 -35.67 -8.91
C ILE A 15 0.93 -35.27 -7.54
N CYS A 16 0.10 -36.14 -6.97
CA CYS A 16 -0.31 -36.06 -5.57
C CYS A 16 0.68 -36.85 -4.72
N VAL A 17 1.26 -36.20 -3.70
CA VAL A 17 1.94 -36.84 -2.58
C VAL A 17 0.92 -37.00 -1.46
N SER A 18 0.57 -38.23 -1.11
CA SER A 18 -0.34 -38.57 -0.02
C SER A 18 0.31 -38.38 1.37
N PRO A 19 -0.50 -38.17 2.40
CA PRO A 19 -0.32 -38.85 3.68
C PRO A 19 -1.46 -39.83 3.94
N ARG A 20 -1.08 -41.05 4.37
CA ARG A 20 -2.00 -42.10 4.82
C ARG A 20 -2.57 -41.72 6.19
N CYS A 21 -3.87 -41.93 6.37
CA CYS A 21 -4.49 -42.30 7.64
C CYS A 21 -5.72 -43.18 7.32
N ASP A 22 -5.66 -44.44 7.74
CA ASP A 22 -6.75 -45.41 7.68
C ASP A 22 -7.84 -45.07 8.71
N GLY A 23 -9.10 -45.26 8.32
CA GLY A 23 -10.25 -45.12 9.21
C GLY A 23 -11.56 -45.41 8.49
N THR A 24 -11.95 -46.68 8.49
CA THR A 24 -13.17 -47.24 7.89
C THR A 24 -14.47 -46.67 8.49
N ARG A 25 -15.45 -46.33 7.64
CA ARG A 25 -16.89 -46.56 7.90
C ARG A 25 -17.77 -46.42 6.64
N LYS A 26 -18.87 -47.18 6.66
CA LYS A 26 -19.79 -47.58 5.58
C LYS A 26 -20.67 -46.45 5.01
N ALA A 27 -21.22 -46.75 3.83
CA ALA A 27 -22.04 -45.95 2.92
C ALA A 27 -23.45 -45.56 3.43
N ASP A 28 -23.98 -44.47 2.86
CA ASP A 28 -25.39 -44.33 2.46
C ASP A 28 -25.51 -43.32 1.28
N PRO A 29 -26.53 -43.39 0.40
CA PRO A 29 -26.64 -42.62 -0.83
C PRO A 29 -27.58 -41.40 -0.72
N GLN A 30 -27.41 -40.48 -1.68
CA GLN A 30 -28.38 -39.52 -2.26
C GLN A 30 -27.97 -38.04 -2.30
N THR A 31 -28.37 -37.46 -3.45
CA THR A 31 -28.72 -36.07 -3.79
C THR A 31 -27.66 -35.09 -4.33
N PRO A 32 -27.97 -34.36 -5.43
CA PRO A 32 -27.04 -33.52 -6.17
C PRO A 32 -26.91 -32.13 -5.54
N VAL A 33 -25.67 -31.71 -5.28
CA VAL A 33 -25.36 -30.39 -4.73
C VAL A 33 -25.25 -29.36 -5.85
N LYS A 34 -26.01 -28.28 -5.66
CA LYS A 34 -26.10 -27.05 -6.46
C LYS A 34 -24.74 -26.32 -6.44
N LEU A 35 -24.24 -25.92 -7.61
CA LEU A 35 -23.01 -25.14 -7.76
C LEU A 35 -23.29 -23.68 -7.36
N GLU A 36 -22.98 -23.31 -6.11
CA GLU A 36 -22.95 -21.91 -5.69
C GLU A 36 -21.55 -21.31 -5.93
N THR A 37 -21.49 -20.32 -6.81
CA THR A 37 -20.33 -19.46 -7.05
C THR A 37 -20.15 -18.50 -5.87
N GLY A 38 -19.40 -18.91 -4.86
CA GLY A 38 -18.95 -18.03 -3.79
C GLY A 38 -17.67 -17.30 -4.18
N LEU A 39 -17.78 -16.04 -4.64
CA LEU A 39 -16.64 -15.12 -4.63
C LEU A 39 -16.28 -14.83 -3.17
N ALA A 40 -15.08 -15.23 -2.75
CA ALA A 40 -14.56 -14.90 -1.44
C ALA A 40 -14.36 -13.38 -1.33
N THR A 41 -15.03 -12.75 -0.37
CA THR A 41 -14.73 -11.39 0.09
C THR A 41 -13.35 -11.37 0.75
N PRO A 42 -12.51 -10.34 0.48
CA PRO A 42 -11.21 -10.21 1.13
C PRO A 42 -11.37 -9.94 2.64
N PRO A 43 -10.39 -10.37 3.47
CA PRO A 43 -10.47 -10.23 4.92
C PRO A 43 -10.43 -8.77 5.35
N GLU A 44 -11.33 -8.40 6.27
CA GLU A 44 -11.35 -7.11 6.94
C GLU A 44 -10.06 -6.83 7.72
N SER A 45 -9.59 -5.59 7.65
CA SER A 45 -8.42 -5.10 8.37
C SER A 45 -8.64 -5.14 9.89
N PRO A 46 -7.76 -5.78 10.68
CA PRO A 46 -8.04 -6.10 12.07
C PRO A 46 -7.46 -5.04 13.04
N ILE A 47 -7.99 -3.82 13.10
CA ILE A 47 -7.76 -2.95 14.28
C ILE A 47 -8.97 -2.04 14.53
N ALA A 48 -10.01 -2.58 15.17
CA ALA A 48 -10.99 -1.78 15.89
C ALA A 48 -11.27 -2.47 17.23
N THR A 49 -10.47 -2.17 18.24
CA THR A 49 -10.78 -2.54 19.63
C THR A 49 -10.69 -1.28 20.49
N ARG A 50 -11.86 -0.82 20.95
CA ARG A 50 -12.06 0.23 21.96
C ARG A 50 -11.36 -0.18 23.25
N ILE A 51 -10.59 0.73 23.86
CA ILE A 51 -10.22 0.65 25.28
C ILE A 51 -10.69 1.92 26.00
N PRO A 52 -11.26 1.83 27.22
CA PRO A 52 -11.90 2.94 27.92
C PRO A 52 -10.91 3.98 28.46
N SER A 53 -11.34 5.24 28.43
CA SER A 53 -10.68 6.38 29.07
C SER A 53 -10.79 6.33 30.59
N SER A 54 -9.73 5.93 31.28
CA SER A 54 -9.48 6.37 32.66
C SER A 54 -8.04 6.10 33.08
N LEU A 55 -7.21 7.16 33.09
CA LEU A 55 -6.24 7.49 34.13
C LEU A 55 -5.31 8.60 33.63
N VAL A 56 -5.73 9.84 33.86
CA VAL A 56 -4.83 10.99 33.95
C VAL A 56 -4.19 10.96 35.33
N ARG A 57 -2.87 10.86 35.42
CA ARG A 57 -2.11 11.30 36.59
C ARG A 57 -0.77 11.90 36.18
N THR A 58 -0.67 13.18 36.50
CA THR A 58 0.51 14.05 36.47
C THR A 58 1.57 13.57 37.45
N ALA A 59 2.84 13.56 37.02
CA ALA A 59 3.98 13.52 37.92
C ALA A 59 5.14 14.35 37.34
N SER A 60 5.61 15.29 38.16
CA SER A 60 6.70 16.24 37.90
C SER A 60 8.08 15.58 38.00
N LEU A 61 9.03 16.13 37.24
CA LEU A 61 10.46 15.79 37.19
C LEU A 61 11.23 16.26 38.44
N PRO A 62 12.43 15.69 38.69
CA PRO A 62 13.59 16.58 38.86
C PRO A 62 14.88 16.09 38.18
N GLY A 63 15.73 17.07 37.82
CA GLY A 63 17.19 17.03 37.96
C GLY A 63 18.00 16.17 36.99
N GLY A 64 18.66 16.83 36.03
CA GLY A 64 19.51 16.20 35.02
C GLY A 64 20.96 15.93 35.43
N VAL A 65 21.69 15.23 34.56
CA VAL A 65 23.15 15.32 34.40
C VAL A 65 23.51 15.03 32.93
N HIS A 66 24.50 15.77 32.42
CA HIS A 66 25.01 15.78 31.05
C HIS A 66 25.62 14.45 30.59
N ALA A 67 25.36 14.07 29.33
CA ALA A 67 26.27 13.26 28.52
C ALA A 67 26.16 13.59 27.02
N SER A 68 27.33 13.96 26.48
CA SER A 68 27.81 14.12 25.11
C SER A 68 27.01 13.63 23.89
N LYS A 69 26.87 14.57 22.94
CA LYS A 69 27.13 14.48 21.49
C LYS A 69 26.75 13.18 20.77
N GLY A 70 25.57 13.23 20.17
CA GLY A 70 25.17 12.44 19.01
C GLY A 70 23.91 13.08 18.43
N ALA A 71 24.04 14.26 17.81
CA ALA A 71 22.91 14.96 17.19
C ALA A 71 22.46 14.21 15.93
N SER A 72 21.78 13.08 16.12
CA SER A 72 20.74 12.65 15.19
C SER A 72 19.73 13.78 15.16
N ARG A 73 19.81 14.59 14.12
CA ARG A 73 18.90 15.70 13.87
C ARG A 73 17.50 15.09 13.80
N ALA A 74 16.76 15.15 14.91
CA ALA A 74 15.36 14.76 14.96
C ALA A 74 14.67 15.53 13.83
N ARG A 75 14.18 14.81 12.81
CA ARG A 75 13.32 15.41 11.80
C ARG A 75 12.17 16.02 12.57
N GLY A 76 12.09 17.35 12.62
CA GLY A 76 10.98 18.05 13.28
C GLY A 76 9.69 17.42 12.79
N GLY A 77 8.97 16.76 13.70
CA GLY A 77 7.72 16.10 13.35
C GLY A 77 6.79 17.16 12.78
N ARG A 78 6.26 16.92 11.56
CA ARG A 78 5.15 17.76 11.09
C ARG A 78 4.00 17.53 12.04
N THR A 79 3.53 18.59 12.66
CA THR A 79 2.22 18.59 13.30
C THR A 79 1.16 18.34 12.21
N GLY A 80 0.09 17.64 12.56
CA GLY A 80 -1.03 17.43 11.63
C GLY A 80 -1.64 18.76 11.16
N VAL A 81 -2.45 18.71 10.10
CA VAL A 81 -3.18 19.87 9.60
C VAL A 81 -4.57 19.97 10.25
N PRO A 82 -5.07 21.18 10.53
CA PRO A 82 -6.27 21.38 11.33
C PRO A 82 -7.59 21.16 10.58
N ALA A 83 -7.58 21.27 9.25
CA ALA A 83 -8.78 21.20 8.42
C ALA A 83 -8.53 20.38 7.14
N PRO A 84 -9.56 19.72 6.61
CA PRO A 84 -9.46 19.01 5.34
C PRO A 84 -9.26 20.00 4.19
N VAL A 85 -8.40 19.64 3.23
CA VAL A 85 -8.15 20.45 2.03
C VAL A 85 -9.22 20.14 0.97
N PRO A 86 -9.98 21.14 0.47
CA PRO A 86 -10.94 20.94 -0.62
C PRO A 86 -10.28 20.48 -1.92
N TRP A 87 -11.01 19.72 -2.75
CA TRP A 87 -10.50 19.16 -4.01
C TRP A 87 -9.89 20.21 -4.92
N GLU A 88 -10.58 21.32 -5.17
CA GLU A 88 -10.06 22.41 -6.01
C GLU A 88 -8.77 23.02 -5.48
N ARG A 89 -8.68 23.20 -4.15
CA ARG A 89 -7.46 23.71 -3.52
C ARG A 89 -6.32 22.69 -3.63
N PHE A 90 -6.63 21.40 -3.47
CA PHE A 90 -5.66 20.33 -3.64
C PHE A 90 -5.11 20.30 -5.07
N LYS A 91 -5.98 20.38 -6.10
CA LYS A 91 -5.56 20.49 -7.51
C LYS A 91 -4.60 21.67 -7.71
N GLN A 92 -4.96 22.86 -7.23
CA GLN A 92 -4.09 24.04 -7.30
C GLN A 92 -2.71 23.82 -6.65
N LEU A 93 -2.66 23.14 -5.50
CA LEU A 93 -1.39 22.85 -4.81
C LEU A 93 -0.51 21.88 -5.60
N VAL A 94 -1.11 20.85 -6.20
CA VAL A 94 -0.39 19.89 -7.06
C VAL A 94 0.10 20.58 -8.33
N ASP A 95 -0.75 21.35 -9.00
CA ASP A 95 -0.44 22.06 -10.25
C ASP A 95 0.66 23.13 -10.00
N ALA A 96 0.63 23.79 -8.84
CA ALA A 96 1.67 24.73 -8.40
C ALA A 96 2.93 24.05 -7.82
N LYS A 97 2.99 22.71 -7.83
CA LYS A 97 4.09 21.90 -7.27
C LYS A 97 4.40 22.19 -5.79
N ASN A 98 3.42 22.67 -5.02
CA ASN A 98 3.55 23.05 -3.63
C ASN A 98 2.84 22.06 -2.70
N LEU A 99 3.58 21.04 -2.26
CA LEU A 99 3.07 20.00 -1.36
C LEU A 99 3.22 20.34 0.13
N GLU A 100 3.73 21.53 0.50
CA GLU A 100 3.92 21.88 1.92
C GLU A 100 2.62 21.93 2.72
N PRO A 101 1.51 22.50 2.20
CA PRO A 101 0.26 22.59 2.95
C PRO A 101 -0.46 21.24 3.13
N LEU A 102 -0.03 20.21 2.40
CA LEU A 102 -0.64 18.89 2.49
C LEU A 102 -0.07 18.12 3.68
N GLY A 103 -0.97 17.51 4.45
CA GLY A 103 -0.62 16.70 5.60
C GLY A 103 -1.78 15.82 6.03
N ARG A 104 -1.58 15.13 7.15
CA ARG A 104 -2.61 14.29 7.80
C ARG A 104 -3.32 15.11 8.87
N SER A 105 -4.53 14.72 9.25
CA SER A 105 -5.17 15.30 10.44
C SER A 105 -4.31 15.04 11.68
N TYR A 106 -4.51 15.79 12.77
CA TYR A 106 -3.77 15.56 14.01
C TYR A 106 -3.87 14.11 14.50
N GLU A 107 -5.08 13.55 14.51
CA GLU A 107 -5.32 12.17 14.92
C GLU A 107 -4.65 11.16 13.98
N CYS A 108 -4.78 11.35 12.66
CA CYS A 108 -4.15 10.47 11.67
C CYS A 108 -2.61 10.55 11.76
N GLN A 109 -2.05 11.74 11.99
CA GLN A 109 -0.62 11.94 12.18
C GLN A 109 -0.12 11.21 13.44
N ALA A 110 -0.84 11.30 14.56
CA ALA A 110 -0.47 10.58 15.79
C ALA A 110 -0.50 9.05 15.60
N ARG A 111 -1.54 8.52 14.93
CA ARG A 111 -1.64 7.09 14.59
C ARG A 111 -0.52 6.65 13.66
N TYR A 112 -0.20 7.47 12.65
CA TYR A 112 0.90 7.25 11.73
C TYR A 112 2.24 7.17 12.48
N GLU A 113 2.54 8.12 13.36
CA GLU A 113 3.79 8.15 14.12
C GLU A 113 3.93 6.92 15.02
N LYS A 114 2.87 6.56 15.74
CA LYS A 114 2.83 5.35 16.57
C LYS A 114 3.07 4.08 15.74
N HIS A 115 2.41 3.97 14.58
CA HIS A 115 2.60 2.86 13.67
C HIS A 115 4.04 2.79 13.14
N MET A 116 4.59 3.90 12.66
CA MET A 116 5.97 3.96 12.15
C MET A 116 7.00 3.61 13.23
N ALA A 117 6.80 4.06 14.47
CA ALA A 117 7.66 3.70 15.60
C ALA A 117 7.62 2.19 15.87
N ARG A 118 6.40 1.62 15.93
CA ARG A 118 6.20 0.17 16.12
C ARG A 118 6.87 -0.65 15.02
N MET A 119 6.65 -0.30 13.75
CA MET A 119 7.23 -1.04 12.62
C MET A 119 8.76 -0.98 12.60
N ARG A 120 9.37 0.16 12.98
CA ARG A 120 10.83 0.24 13.12
C ARG A 120 11.35 -0.62 14.27
N CYS A 121 10.63 -0.69 15.38
CA CYS A 121 10.99 -1.51 16.53
C CYS A 121 10.91 -3.02 16.20
N GLU A 122 9.82 -3.46 15.57
CA GLU A 122 9.54 -4.89 15.32
C GLU A 122 10.28 -5.44 14.10
N TYR A 123 10.46 -4.64 13.05
CA TYR A 123 10.98 -5.10 11.75
C TYR A 123 12.30 -4.43 11.34
N GLY A 124 12.87 -3.57 12.19
CA GLY A 124 14.07 -2.77 11.92
C GLY A 124 13.84 -1.60 10.95
N SER A 125 12.91 -1.73 10.00
CA SER A 125 12.46 -0.64 9.14
C SER A 125 11.02 -0.86 8.66
N VAL A 126 10.36 0.24 8.28
CA VAL A 126 9.00 0.17 7.73
C VAL A 126 8.99 -0.53 6.36
N ALA A 127 10.05 -0.40 5.57
CA ALA A 127 10.13 -1.13 4.31
C ALA A 127 10.24 -2.65 4.53
N ASN A 128 10.95 -3.12 5.55
CA ASN A 128 11.01 -4.54 5.86
C ASN A 128 9.62 -5.08 6.19
N PHE A 129 8.84 -4.34 6.99
CA PHE A 129 7.45 -4.67 7.25
C PHE A 129 6.63 -4.75 5.94
N LEU A 130 6.73 -3.72 5.09
CA LEU A 130 5.99 -3.68 3.83
C LEU A 130 6.37 -4.83 2.90
N ILE A 131 7.66 -5.12 2.72
CA ILE A 131 8.16 -6.22 1.89
C ILE A 131 7.66 -7.56 2.42
N LYS A 132 7.69 -7.77 3.74
CA LYS A 132 7.32 -9.05 4.35
C LYS A 132 5.80 -9.29 4.39
N HIS A 133 4.99 -8.23 4.46
CA HIS A 133 3.55 -8.36 4.72
C HIS A 133 2.66 -7.70 3.68
N ALA A 134 2.90 -6.43 3.35
CA ALA A 134 1.98 -5.66 2.51
C ALA A 134 2.21 -5.87 1.00
N LEU A 135 3.45 -6.17 0.61
CA LEU A 135 3.94 -6.23 -0.77
C LEU A 135 4.59 -7.57 -1.10
N ALA A 136 4.44 -8.59 -0.24
CA ALA A 136 5.13 -9.87 -0.37
C ALA A 136 4.89 -10.51 -1.74
N ASP A 137 3.63 -10.70 -2.13
CA ASP A 137 3.28 -11.34 -3.42
C ASP A 137 3.70 -10.48 -4.62
N PHE A 138 3.56 -9.16 -4.48
CA PHE A 138 3.89 -8.20 -5.52
C PHE A 138 5.40 -8.16 -5.82
N ILE A 139 6.22 -8.32 -4.78
CA ILE A 139 7.67 -8.36 -4.90
C ILE A 139 8.14 -9.79 -5.25
N ALA A 140 7.53 -10.84 -4.73
CA ALA A 140 7.90 -12.23 -5.02
C ALA A 140 7.76 -12.58 -6.50
N THR A 141 6.82 -11.95 -7.19
CA THR A 141 6.64 -12.05 -8.64
C THR A 141 7.67 -11.25 -9.46
N THR A 142 8.53 -10.47 -8.80
CA THR A 142 9.61 -9.68 -9.40
C THR A 142 10.94 -10.43 -9.23
N MET A 143 11.31 -11.27 -10.19
CA MET A 143 12.57 -12.05 -10.18
C MET A 143 13.85 -11.18 -10.28
N ALA A 144 13.76 -9.85 -10.31
CA ALA A 144 14.90 -8.96 -10.50
C ALA A 144 15.45 -8.46 -9.15
N PRO A 145 16.69 -8.81 -8.77
CA PRO A 145 17.36 -8.21 -7.64
C PRO A 145 17.73 -6.77 -8.00
N GLY A 146 16.93 -5.82 -7.54
CA GLY A 146 17.13 -4.39 -7.74
C GLY A 146 16.18 -3.82 -8.79
N PHE A 147 15.59 -2.66 -8.47
CA PHE A 147 14.80 -1.84 -9.38
C PHE A 147 15.63 -1.52 -10.62
N ALA A 148 15.50 -2.31 -11.69
CA ALA A 148 16.24 -2.12 -12.93
C ALA A 148 15.95 -0.73 -13.47
N LYS A 149 16.99 0.12 -13.58
CA LYS A 149 16.86 1.52 -13.99
C LYS A 149 16.56 1.69 -15.49
N SER A 150 16.66 0.63 -16.30
CA SER A 150 16.70 0.72 -17.77
C SER A 150 15.54 0.04 -18.51
N ALA A 151 14.68 -0.72 -17.84
CA ALA A 151 13.54 -1.34 -18.50
C ALA A 151 12.37 -0.33 -18.57
N PRO A 152 11.66 -0.21 -19.72
CA PRO A 152 10.44 0.57 -19.82
C PRO A 152 9.44 0.13 -18.74
N ILE A 153 8.76 1.09 -18.10
CA ILE A 153 7.72 0.79 -17.11
C ILE A 153 6.45 0.36 -17.85
N ASP A 154 5.81 -0.71 -17.38
CA ASP A 154 4.54 -1.23 -17.88
C ASP A 154 3.45 -1.15 -16.80
N THR A 155 2.18 -1.22 -17.21
CA THR A 155 1.02 -1.27 -16.33
C THR A 155 1.11 -2.39 -15.28
N SER A 156 1.68 -3.54 -15.63
CA SER A 156 1.89 -4.67 -14.71
C SER A 156 2.95 -4.43 -13.62
N ASP A 157 3.72 -3.34 -13.72
CA ASP A 157 4.68 -2.93 -12.69
C ASP A 157 4.02 -2.21 -11.52
N PHE A 158 2.71 -1.94 -11.56
CA PHE A 158 2.00 -1.17 -10.54
C PHE A 158 1.09 -2.01 -9.67
N LEU A 159 1.01 -1.64 -8.38
CA LEU A 159 0.03 -2.15 -7.43
C LEU A 159 -0.63 -0.99 -6.69
N PHE A 160 -1.96 -0.92 -6.77
CA PHE A 160 -2.76 0.05 -6.01
C PHE A 160 -3.14 -0.49 -4.65
N ARG A 161 -2.95 0.34 -3.62
CA ARG A 161 -3.51 0.14 -2.27
C ARG A 161 -4.07 1.45 -1.73
N VAL A 162 -5.16 1.38 -0.97
CA VAL A 162 -5.63 2.54 -0.21
C VAL A 162 -4.56 2.91 0.81
N ASN A 163 -4.32 4.21 1.00
CA ASN A 163 -3.34 4.67 1.98
C ASN A 163 -3.91 4.55 3.39
N ASP A 164 -3.27 3.74 4.25
CA ASP A 164 -3.66 3.55 5.65
C ASP A 164 -3.64 4.85 6.47
N PHE A 165 -2.84 5.83 6.03
CA PHE A 165 -2.68 7.12 6.68
C PHE A 165 -2.83 8.25 5.65
N PRO A 166 -4.07 8.47 5.16
CA PRO A 166 -4.34 9.38 4.06
C PRO A 166 -4.07 10.83 4.46
N TYR A 167 -3.96 11.69 3.45
CA TYR A 167 -3.87 13.13 3.68
C TYR A 167 -5.27 13.63 4.04
N TYR A 168 -5.32 14.70 4.82
CA TYR A 168 -6.59 15.25 5.25
C TYR A 168 -7.19 16.09 4.13
N LEU A 169 -7.95 15.44 3.27
CA LEU A 169 -8.68 16.05 2.17
C LEU A 169 -10.18 16.03 2.49
N ALA A 170 -10.94 16.86 1.78
CA ALA A 170 -12.40 16.87 1.90
C ALA A 170 -13.02 15.53 1.44
N ASP A 171 -14.25 15.29 1.85
CA ASP A 171 -14.99 14.08 1.52
C ASP A 171 -15.11 13.84 0.00
N GLY A 172 -15.23 12.56 -0.36
CA GLY A 172 -15.21 12.13 -1.76
C GLY A 172 -13.84 12.29 -2.43
N VAL A 173 -12.74 12.26 -1.66
CA VAL A 173 -11.38 12.16 -2.21
C VAL A 173 -10.66 10.99 -1.58
N GLU A 174 -10.34 9.99 -2.38
CA GLU A 174 -9.59 8.82 -1.95
C GLU A 174 -8.10 9.04 -2.15
N HIS A 175 -7.29 8.62 -1.18
CA HIS A 175 -5.83 8.66 -1.27
C HIS A 175 -5.28 7.24 -1.39
N TRP A 176 -4.72 6.93 -2.54
CA TRP A 176 -4.09 5.66 -2.88
C TRP A 176 -2.56 5.79 -2.88
N VAL A 177 -1.89 4.71 -2.48
CA VAL A 177 -0.48 4.49 -2.75
C VAL A 177 -0.37 3.55 -3.93
N MET A 178 0.27 4.02 -5.00
CA MET A 178 0.58 3.21 -6.18
C MET A 178 2.04 2.78 -6.10
N TRP A 179 2.27 1.53 -5.68
CA TRP A 179 3.60 0.91 -5.60
C TRP A 179 4.09 0.56 -6.99
N CYS A 180 5.39 0.69 -7.24
CA CYS A 180 6.01 0.33 -8.51
C CYS A 180 7.21 -0.59 -8.32
N ARG A 181 7.34 -1.64 -9.15
CA ARG A 181 8.52 -2.53 -9.20
C ARG A 181 9.76 -1.86 -9.78
N LYS A 182 9.59 -0.71 -10.44
CA LYS A 182 10.64 0.10 -11.07
C LYS A 182 10.73 1.46 -10.39
N ARG A 183 11.88 2.11 -10.52
CA ARG A 183 12.11 3.42 -9.91
C ARG A 183 11.30 4.48 -10.65
N LEU A 184 10.41 5.15 -9.91
CA LEU A 184 9.73 6.34 -10.39
C LEU A 184 10.58 7.58 -10.11
N THR A 185 10.52 8.55 -11.01
CA THR A 185 11.16 9.85 -10.84
C THR A 185 10.32 10.71 -9.89
N PRO A 186 10.91 11.31 -8.83
CA PRO A 186 10.21 12.30 -8.00
C PRO A 186 9.68 13.46 -8.84
N GLY A 187 8.42 13.84 -8.62
CA GLY A 187 7.77 14.86 -9.43
C GLY A 187 6.29 14.60 -9.62
N PHE A 188 5.72 15.32 -10.60
CA PHE A 188 4.28 15.38 -10.86
C PHE A 188 3.90 14.72 -12.19
N ASP A 189 4.89 14.47 -13.04
CA ASP A 189 4.69 13.87 -14.35
C ASP A 189 4.52 12.37 -14.18
N ALA A 190 3.30 11.88 -14.42
CA ALA A 190 3.00 10.45 -14.41
C ALA A 190 3.57 9.82 -15.70
N PRO A 191 4.35 8.72 -15.61
CA PRO A 191 4.70 7.94 -16.79
C PRO A 191 3.44 7.47 -17.53
N GLU A 192 3.53 7.27 -18.84
CA GLU A 192 2.37 6.85 -19.66
C GLU A 192 1.72 5.56 -19.13
N ALA A 193 2.53 4.57 -18.76
CA ALA A 193 2.04 3.34 -18.14
C ALA A 193 1.32 3.56 -16.81
N ALA A 194 1.70 4.58 -16.03
CA ALA A 194 0.99 4.95 -14.81
C ALA A 194 -0.37 5.58 -15.12
N VAL A 195 -0.44 6.45 -16.13
CA VAL A 195 -1.72 7.02 -16.63
C VAL A 195 -2.66 5.91 -17.06
N GLN A 196 -2.17 4.98 -17.88
CA GLN A 196 -2.95 3.82 -18.36
C GLN A 196 -3.40 2.93 -17.18
N ALA A 197 -2.52 2.67 -16.20
CA ALA A 197 -2.87 1.88 -15.02
C ALA A 197 -3.94 2.55 -14.15
N ILE A 198 -3.86 3.88 -13.97
CA ILE A 198 -4.89 4.66 -13.24
C ILE A 198 -6.23 4.58 -13.98
N GLN A 199 -6.24 4.79 -15.30
CA GLN A 199 -7.46 4.71 -16.11
C GLN A 199 -8.07 3.31 -16.11
N LEU A 200 -7.25 2.25 -16.21
CA LEU A 200 -7.72 0.86 -16.14
C LEU A 200 -8.35 0.55 -14.76
N ARG A 201 -7.79 1.12 -13.69
CA ARG A 201 -8.24 0.88 -12.32
C ARG A 201 -9.51 1.64 -11.96
N PHE A 202 -9.61 2.91 -12.36
CA PHE A 202 -10.64 3.82 -11.86
C PHE A 202 -11.62 4.29 -12.95
N GLY A 203 -11.35 4.03 -14.23
CA GLY A 203 -12.12 4.52 -15.35
C GLY A 203 -11.47 5.74 -16.02
N GLN A 204 -11.91 6.06 -17.24
CA GLN A 204 -11.34 7.17 -18.02
C GLN A 204 -11.88 8.54 -17.60
N ASP A 205 -13.11 8.59 -17.07
CA ASP A 205 -13.82 9.84 -16.77
C ASP A 205 -13.64 10.33 -15.33
N VAL A 206 -12.77 9.68 -14.55
CA VAL A 206 -12.51 10.06 -13.16
C VAL A 206 -11.48 11.18 -13.08
N GLU A 207 -11.76 12.17 -12.23
CA GLU A 207 -10.76 13.18 -11.90
C GLU A 207 -9.72 12.60 -10.94
N TRP A 208 -8.44 12.74 -11.29
CA TRP A 208 -7.33 12.30 -10.44
C TRP A 208 -6.14 13.27 -10.45
N ARG A 209 -5.28 13.10 -9.45
CA ARG A 209 -3.94 13.71 -9.37
C ARG A 209 -2.90 12.68 -8.94
N TYR A 210 -1.69 12.86 -9.42
CA TYR A 210 -0.55 12.00 -9.17
C TYR A 210 0.65 12.83 -8.73
N PHE A 211 1.43 12.32 -7.78
CA PHE A 211 2.81 12.76 -7.60
C PHE A 211 3.65 11.73 -6.86
N VAL A 212 4.95 11.76 -7.13
CA VAL A 212 5.97 11.08 -6.33
C VAL A 212 6.61 12.12 -5.42
N ASN A 213 6.52 11.88 -4.11
CA ASN A 213 7.11 12.78 -3.12
C ASN A 213 8.61 13.01 -3.40
N PRO A 214 9.15 14.23 -3.19
CA PRO A 214 10.58 14.47 -3.19
C PRO A 214 11.30 13.52 -2.22
N VAL A 215 12.53 13.10 -2.56
CA VAL A 215 13.28 12.09 -1.77
C VAL A 215 13.34 12.44 -0.28
N ALA A 216 13.52 13.72 0.07
CA ALA A 216 13.57 14.19 1.46
C ALA A 216 12.26 13.99 2.25
N LYS A 217 11.11 13.86 1.56
CA LYS A 217 9.78 13.68 2.14
C LYS A 217 9.28 12.23 2.09
N GLN A 218 9.97 11.35 1.37
CA GLN A 218 9.60 9.94 1.27
C GLN A 218 9.82 9.23 2.62
N SER A 219 8.81 8.49 3.05
CA SER A 219 8.88 7.74 4.31
C SER A 219 9.55 6.36 4.15
N VAL A 220 9.50 5.81 2.94
CA VAL A 220 10.14 4.55 2.54
C VAL A 220 10.86 4.69 1.19
N PRO A 221 11.96 5.47 1.10
CA PRO A 221 12.64 5.77 -0.17
C PRO A 221 13.26 4.56 -0.90
N GLN A 222 13.37 3.42 -0.22
CA GLN A 222 13.82 2.15 -0.80
C GLN A 222 12.74 1.42 -1.61
N LEU A 223 11.46 1.80 -1.45
CA LEU A 223 10.34 1.24 -2.20
C LEU A 223 9.75 2.33 -3.08
N SER A 224 9.71 2.10 -4.39
CA SER A 224 9.17 3.08 -5.34
C SER A 224 7.65 3.14 -5.23
N HIS A 225 7.11 4.35 -5.05
CA HIS A 225 5.68 4.58 -4.95
C HIS A 225 5.31 6.01 -5.34
N ALA A 226 4.08 6.16 -5.81
CA ALA A 226 3.42 7.43 -6.02
C ALA A 226 2.18 7.56 -5.14
N HIS A 227 1.78 8.80 -4.93
CA HIS A 227 0.48 9.14 -4.35
C HIS A 227 -0.48 9.40 -5.48
N VAL A 228 -1.62 8.70 -5.48
CA VAL A 228 -2.71 8.89 -6.44
C VAL A 228 -3.93 9.32 -5.65
N PHE A 229 -4.55 10.42 -6.05
CA PHE A 229 -5.76 10.94 -5.44
C PHE A 229 -6.87 10.90 -6.46
N VAL A 230 -7.99 10.31 -6.10
CA VAL A 230 -9.14 10.12 -6.99
C VAL A 230 -10.34 10.82 -6.39
N LYS A 231 -11.03 11.65 -7.17
CA LYS A 231 -12.30 12.25 -6.77
C LYS A 231 -13.40 11.22 -7.00
N THR A 232 -14.03 10.77 -5.93
CA THR A 232 -15.23 9.93 -5.99
C THR A 232 -16.47 10.82 -5.89
N LEU A 233 -17.45 10.55 -6.75
CA LEU A 233 -18.74 11.25 -6.79
C LEU A 233 -19.62 10.86 -5.60
#